data_AF-A0A4Y2S4W2-F1
#
_entry.id   AF-A0A4Y2S4W2-F1
#
_cell.length_a   1.000
_cell.length_b   1.000
_cell.length_c   1.000
_cell.angle_alpha   90.00
_cell.angle_beta   90.00
_cell.angle_gamma   90.00
#
_symmetry.space_group_name_H-M   'P 1'
#
loop_
_entity.id
_entity.type
_entity.pdbx_description
1 polymer ?
#
loop_
_entity_poly.entity_id
_entity_poly.type
_entity_poly.pdbx_seq_one_letter_code
_entity_poly.pdbx_strand_id
1 'polypeptide(L)'
;MTEIEDALISSLNANNDKVEVNHQAHLGRAEEFKDLLDTEVDDLQRKELLSFLVEFTDAFDLENKPVKVSSKVKHRINTGDSQPVKQKPYRMSFKERLVIQEEVVKMLNFDIVEHSKSPWSFPVVLVKKEKGSWRGVSV
;
A
#
# COMPACT_ATOMS: atom_id res chain seq x y z
N MET A 1 25.08 18.29 -11.60
CA MET A 1 25.76 17.12 -11.04
C MET A 1 27.00 17.64 -10.36
N THR A 2 26.77 18.16 -9.15
CA THR A 2 27.70 19.04 -8.46
C THR A 2 28.22 18.30 -7.26
N GLU A 3 29.54 18.37 -7.06
CA GLU A 3 30.36 17.74 -6.01
C GLU A 3 29.78 17.79 -4.58
N ILE A 4 28.80 18.67 -4.35
CA ILE A 4 27.99 18.81 -3.14
C ILE A 4 27.10 17.57 -2.91
N GLU A 5 26.54 16.98 -3.96
CA GLU A 5 25.66 15.80 -3.89
C GLU A 5 26.46 14.55 -3.43
N ASP A 6 27.67 14.37 -3.97
CA ASP A 6 28.56 13.26 -3.62
C ASP A 6 29.13 13.40 -2.20
N ALA A 7 29.43 14.64 -1.77
CA ALA A 7 29.85 14.92 -0.40
C ALA A 7 28.73 14.64 0.63
N LEU A 8 27.47 14.88 0.25
CA LEU A 8 26.32 14.66 1.12
C LEU A 8 26.06 13.16 1.36
N ILE A 9 26.15 12.34 0.30
CA ILE A 9 26.00 10.88 0.38
C ILE A 9 27.11 10.26 1.24
N SER A 10 28.35 10.75 1.11
CA SER A 10 29.48 10.30 1.93
C SER A 10 29.29 10.63 3.41
N SER A 11 28.73 11.81 3.73
CA SER A 11 28.51 12.25 5.11
C SER A 11 27.44 11.46 5.87
N LEU A 12 26.43 10.93 5.16
CA LEU A 12 25.38 10.09 5.73
C LEU A 12 25.89 8.69 6.11
N ASN A 13 26.90 8.18 5.40
CA ASN A 13 27.46 6.85 5.64
C ASN A 13 28.45 6.79 6.82
N ALA A 14 29.00 7.94 7.25
CA ALA A 14 30.04 8.00 8.29
C ALA A 14 29.50 7.88 9.74
N ASN A 15 28.19 8.02 9.96
CA ASN A 15 27.59 8.07 11.30
C ASN A 15 26.97 6.74 11.76
N ASN A 16 27.31 5.61 11.12
CA ASN A 16 26.59 4.34 11.35
C ASN A 16 27.13 3.48 12.51
N ASP A 17 28.06 4.00 13.32
CA ASP A 17 28.54 3.28 14.50
C ASP A 17 27.69 3.64 15.72
N LYS A 18 26.69 2.76 16.00
CA LYS A 18 25.89 2.59 17.23
C LYS A 18 24.38 2.82 17.11
N VAL A 19 23.71 2.16 16.16
CA VAL A 19 22.33 1.67 16.37
C VAL A 19 22.15 0.35 15.58
N GLU A 20 22.56 -0.77 16.16
CA GLU A 20 21.98 -2.07 15.81
C GLU A 20 20.56 -2.06 16.43
N VAL A 21 19.46 -2.08 15.70
CA VAL A 21 18.97 -3.17 14.85
C VAL A 21 17.94 -2.60 13.83
N ASN A 22 18.05 -2.98 12.54
CA ASN A 22 17.09 -2.81 11.42
C ASN A 22 17.14 -1.58 10.48
N HIS A 23 18.22 -0.79 10.41
CA HIS A 23 18.23 0.39 9.52
C HIS A 23 18.89 0.24 8.13
N GLN A 24 19.41 -0.94 7.75
CA GLN A 24 20.24 -1.05 6.54
C GLN A 24 19.49 -1.18 5.19
N ALA A 25 18.15 -1.22 5.15
CA ALA A 25 17.40 -1.35 3.89
C ALA A 25 16.98 0.00 3.25
N HIS A 26 17.18 1.13 3.92
CA HIS A 26 16.48 2.39 3.58
C HIS A 26 17.33 3.45 2.86
N LEU A 27 18.65 3.26 2.73
CA LEU A 27 19.57 4.25 2.12
C LEU A 27 19.37 4.46 0.60
N GLY A 28 18.73 3.51 -0.11
CA GLY A 28 18.48 3.63 -1.55
C GLY A 28 17.21 4.39 -1.94
N ARG A 29 16.44 4.90 -0.96
CA ARG A 29 15.05 5.33 -1.19
C ARG A 29 14.82 6.85 -1.20
N ALA A 30 15.87 7.63 -0.98
CA ALA A 30 15.78 9.10 -0.99
C ALA A 30 15.34 9.66 -2.35
N GLU A 31 15.61 8.94 -3.44
CA GLU A 31 15.19 9.34 -4.79
C GLU A 31 13.67 9.30 -4.99
N GLU A 32 12.96 8.36 -4.33
CA GLU A 32 11.49 8.22 -4.43
C GLU A 32 10.75 9.43 -3.83
N PHE A 33 11.37 10.15 -2.90
CA PHE A 33 10.78 11.31 -2.25
C PHE A 33 11.10 12.63 -2.95
N LYS A 34 12.05 12.66 -3.90
CA LYS A 34 12.44 13.91 -4.60
C LYS A 34 11.27 14.51 -5.36
N ASP A 35 10.46 13.67 -5.99
CA ASP A 35 9.30 14.08 -6.79
C ASP A 35 8.08 14.47 -5.94
N LEU A 36 8.10 14.19 -4.63
CA LEU A 36 7.01 14.50 -3.69
C LEU A 36 7.16 15.89 -3.07
N LEU A 37 8.33 16.51 -3.18
CA LEU A 37 8.64 17.78 -2.54
C LEU A 37 8.35 18.94 -3.48
N ASP A 38 7.59 19.92 -2.99
CA ASP A 38 7.28 21.12 -3.76
C ASP A 38 8.53 21.97 -4.00
N THR A 39 8.48 22.73 -5.09
CA THR A 39 9.59 23.57 -5.57
C THR A 39 9.84 24.76 -4.63
N GLU A 40 8.81 25.21 -3.91
CA GLU A 40 8.84 26.39 -3.02
C GLU A 40 9.41 26.14 -1.61
N VAL A 41 9.95 24.95 -1.35
CA VAL A 41 10.57 24.61 -0.06
C VAL A 41 12.01 25.11 -0.02
N ASP A 42 12.37 25.84 1.04
CA ASP A 42 13.74 26.31 1.30
C ASP A 42 14.73 25.14 1.43
N ASP A 43 16.00 25.35 1.07
CA ASP A 43 17.00 24.28 1.02
C ASP A 43 17.24 23.62 2.39
N LEU A 44 17.13 24.39 3.48
CA LEU A 44 17.26 23.85 4.83
C LEU A 44 16.06 22.98 5.21
N GLN A 45 14.85 23.46 4.93
CA GLN A 45 13.62 22.74 5.19
C GLN A 45 13.51 21.46 4.35
N ARG A 46 13.96 21.52 3.09
CA ARG A 46 14.02 20.37 2.19
C ARG A 46 14.93 19.28 2.76
N LYS A 47 16.06 19.67 3.34
CA LYS A 47 17.01 18.73 3.97
C LYS A 47 16.43 18.06 5.20
N GLU A 48 15.81 18.84 6.10
CA GLU A 48 15.15 18.31 7.29
C GLU A 48 14.02 17.34 6.92
N LEU A 49 13.18 17.74 5.97
CA LEU A 49 12.06 16.92 5.51
C LEU A 49 12.50 15.63 4.82
N LEU A 50 13.53 15.68 3.96
CA LEU A 50 14.09 14.45 3.36
C LEU A 50 14.64 13.51 4.43
N SER A 51 15.34 14.04 5.43
CA SER A 51 15.89 13.23 6.51
C SER A 51 14.78 12.50 7.28
N PHE A 52 13.68 13.21 7.56
CA PHE A 52 12.49 12.67 8.21
C PHE A 52 11.76 11.62 7.36
N LEU A 53 11.58 11.88 6.06
CA LEU A 53 10.92 10.94 5.15
C LEU A 53 11.72 9.64 4.98
N VAL A 54 13.05 9.75 4.92
CA VAL A 54 13.94 8.58 4.89
C VAL A 54 13.88 7.82 6.22
N GLU A 55 13.85 8.51 7.36
CA GLU A 55 13.74 7.89 8.68
C GLU A 55 12.43 7.11 8.84
N PHE A 56 11.30 7.69 8.45
CA PHE A 56 9.95 7.10 8.61
C PHE A 56 9.42 6.46 7.33
N THR A 57 10.31 6.05 6.43
CA THR A 57 9.93 5.47 5.13
C THR A 57 9.01 4.26 5.24
N ASP A 58 9.13 3.47 6.31
CA ASP A 58 8.30 2.29 6.56
C ASP A 58 6.86 2.61 6.97
N ALA A 59 6.60 3.84 7.43
CA ALA A 59 5.27 4.33 7.78
C ALA A 59 4.44 4.78 6.57
N PHE A 60 5.08 5.01 5.41
CA PHE A 60 4.42 5.47 4.19
C PHE A 60 4.26 4.34 3.16
N ASP A 61 3.07 4.27 2.55
CA ASP A 61 2.80 3.35 1.43
C ASP A 61 3.00 4.06 0.09
N LEU A 62 4.25 4.08 -0.37
CA LEU A 62 4.66 4.82 -1.58
C LEU A 62 4.49 4.01 -2.87
N GLU A 63 4.65 2.69 -2.81
CA GLU A 63 4.65 1.81 -3.99
C GLU A 63 3.31 1.06 -4.17
N ASN A 64 2.25 1.44 -3.44
CA ASN A 64 1.03 0.64 -3.30
C ASN A 64 1.38 -0.83 -2.96
N LYS A 65 2.25 -1.02 -1.96
CA LYS A 65 2.67 -2.35 -1.54
C LYS A 65 1.49 -3.07 -0.90
N PRO A 66 1.46 -4.42 -0.94
CA PRO A 66 0.50 -5.16 -0.15
C PRO A 66 0.58 -4.72 1.31
N VAL A 67 -0.57 -4.37 1.88
CA VAL A 67 -0.68 -4.00 3.30
C VAL A 67 -0.16 -5.16 4.13
N LYS A 68 0.81 -4.91 5.02
CA LYS A 68 1.35 -5.93 5.91
C LYS A 68 0.25 -6.37 6.88
N VAL A 69 -0.41 -7.49 6.59
CA VAL A 69 -1.37 -8.10 7.51
C VAL A 69 -0.61 -8.66 8.71
N SER A 70 -0.97 -8.24 9.92
CA SER A 70 -0.39 -8.79 11.14
C SER A 70 -0.91 -10.21 11.37
N SER A 71 -0.03 -11.20 11.25
CA SER A 71 -0.35 -12.62 11.54
C SER A 71 -0.54 -12.92 13.03
N LYS A 72 -0.35 -11.92 13.90
CA LYS A 72 -0.33 -12.09 15.37
C LYS A 72 -1.70 -12.37 15.99
N VAL A 73 -2.79 -11.89 15.37
CA VAL A 73 -4.15 -12.03 15.90
C VAL A 73 -5.10 -12.39 14.76
N LYS A 74 -5.91 -13.43 14.96
CA LYS A 74 -6.99 -13.80 14.04
C LYS A 74 -8.33 -13.35 14.61
N HIS A 75 -9.10 -12.60 13.82
CA HIS A 75 -10.46 -12.21 14.20
C HIS A 75 -11.44 -13.36 13.91
N ARG A 76 -12.32 -13.67 14.87
CA ARG A 76 -13.40 -14.66 14.71
C ARG A 76 -14.75 -13.94 14.76
N ILE A 77 -15.51 -14.05 13.69
CA ILE A 77 -16.91 -13.59 13.65
C ILE A 77 -17.79 -14.72 14.20
N ASN A 78 -18.58 -14.43 15.23
CA ASN A 78 -19.55 -15.39 15.78
C ASN A 78 -20.92 -15.19 15.12
N THR A 79 -21.34 -16.14 14.29
CA THR A 79 -22.63 -16.07 13.58
C THR A 79 -23.82 -16.61 14.38
N GLY A 80 -23.58 -17.19 15.58
CA GLY A 80 -24.64 -17.83 16.38
C GLY A 80 -25.39 -18.89 15.59
N ASP A 81 -26.72 -18.86 15.66
CA ASP A 81 -27.63 -19.79 14.96
C ASP A 81 -28.01 -19.34 13.54
N SER A 82 -27.32 -18.31 13.02
CA SER A 82 -27.63 -17.74 11.69
C SER A 82 -27.28 -18.73 10.57
N GLN A 83 -28.25 -19.02 9.71
CA GLN A 83 -28.06 -19.88 8.55
C GLN A 83 -27.29 -19.16 7.43
N PRO A 84 -26.48 -19.88 6.62
CA PRO A 84 -25.76 -19.29 5.51
C PRO A 84 -26.66 -18.60 4.48
N VAL A 85 -26.27 -17.39 4.08
CA VAL A 85 -26.93 -16.63 3.00
C VAL A 85 -26.11 -16.74 1.73
N LYS A 86 -26.73 -17.25 0.66
CA LYS A 86 -26.12 -17.39 -0.67
C LYS A 86 -26.87 -16.58 -1.72
N GLN A 87 -26.26 -15.49 -2.16
CA GLN A 87 -26.78 -14.62 -3.21
C GLN A 87 -26.02 -14.83 -4.52
N LYS A 88 -26.74 -14.73 -5.64
CA LYS A 88 -26.16 -14.81 -6.99
C LYS A 88 -25.51 -13.47 -7.35
N PRO A 89 -24.38 -13.47 -8.08
CA PRO A 89 -23.81 -12.24 -8.65
C PRO A 89 -24.82 -11.50 -9.54
N TYR A 90 -24.78 -10.17 -9.51
CA TYR A 90 -25.60 -9.35 -10.41
C TYR A 90 -25.16 -9.50 -11.88
N ARG A 91 -26.10 -9.22 -12.79
CA ARG A 91 -25.78 -9.14 -14.22
C ARG A 91 -24.91 -7.92 -14.46
N MET A 92 -23.74 -8.12 -15.03
CA MET A 92 -22.79 -7.07 -15.36
C MET A 92 -22.36 -7.15 -16.82
N SER A 93 -22.02 -6.00 -17.39
CA SER A 93 -21.43 -5.87 -18.72
C SER A 93 -20.04 -6.51 -18.77
N PHE A 94 -19.55 -6.76 -19.98
CA PHE A 94 -18.21 -7.31 -20.16
C PHE A 94 -17.11 -6.43 -19.55
N LYS A 95 -17.22 -5.10 -19.71
CA LYS A 95 -16.27 -4.12 -19.18
C LYS A 95 -16.20 -4.16 -17.65
N GLU A 96 -17.36 -4.21 -17.00
CA GLU A 96 -17.45 -4.29 -15.53
C GLU A 96 -16.84 -5.60 -14.99
N ARG A 97 -17.08 -6.73 -15.67
CA ARG A 97 -16.50 -8.00 -15.27
C ARG A 97 -14.97 -8.00 -15.38
N LEU A 98 -14.43 -7.35 -16.41
CA LEU A 98 -12.97 -7.21 -16.58
C LEU A 98 -12.36 -6.43 -15.40
N VAL A 99 -12.95 -5.29 -15.05
CA VAL A 99 -12.50 -4.47 -13.91
C VAL A 99 -12.49 -5.27 -12.60
N ILE A 100 -13.54 -6.06 -12.35
CA ILE A 100 -13.59 -6.91 -11.15
C ILE A 100 -12.51 -7.97 -11.17
N GLN A 101 -12.28 -8.60 -12.33
CA GLN A 101 -11.25 -9.63 -12.46
C GLN A 101 -9.85 -9.07 -12.20
N GLU A 102 -9.53 -7.91 -12.76
CA GLU A 102 -8.26 -7.23 -12.52
C GLU A 102 -8.05 -6.91 -11.03
N GLU A 103 -9.07 -6.40 -10.36
CA GLU A 103 -9.00 -6.08 -8.93
C GLU A 103 -8.86 -7.34 -8.07
N VAL A 104 -9.59 -8.41 -8.39
CA VAL A 104 -9.48 -9.70 -7.69
C VAL A 104 -8.09 -10.30 -7.85
N VAL A 105 -7.51 -10.27 -9.06
CA VAL A 105 -6.13 -10.74 -9.30
C VAL A 105 -5.13 -9.92 -8.49
N LYS A 106 -5.30 -8.60 -8.44
CA LYS A 106 -4.47 -7.74 -7.62
C LYS A 106 -4.55 -8.09 -6.13
N MET A 107 -5.76 -8.29 -5.60
CA MET A 107 -5.97 -8.67 -4.19
C MET A 107 -5.42 -10.07 -3.87
N LEU A 108 -5.51 -11.02 -4.81
CA LEU A 108 -4.90 -12.36 -4.68
C LEU A 108 -3.38 -12.25 -4.61
N ASN A 109 -2.75 -11.45 -5.49
CA ASN A 109 -1.31 -11.21 -5.48
C ASN A 109 -0.84 -10.52 -4.19
N PHE A 110 -1.72 -9.75 -3.56
CA PHE A 110 -1.47 -9.07 -2.29
C PHE A 110 -1.80 -9.92 -1.06
N ASP A 111 -2.25 -11.16 -1.23
CA ASP A 111 -2.65 -12.07 -0.16
C ASP A 111 -3.75 -11.49 0.76
N ILE A 112 -4.60 -10.63 0.20
CA ILE A 112 -5.74 -10.01 0.90
C ILE A 112 -6.97 -10.93 0.84
N VAL A 113 -7.12 -11.67 -0.26
CA VAL A 113 -8.22 -12.61 -0.50
C VAL A 113 -7.67 -13.96 -0.92
N GLU A 114 -8.46 -15.02 -0.71
CA GLU A 114 -8.14 -16.37 -1.14
C GLU A 114 -9.35 -17.08 -1.76
N HIS A 115 -9.10 -18.13 -2.53
CA HIS A 115 -10.17 -18.97 -3.04
C HIS A 115 -10.81 -19.80 -1.92
N SER A 116 -12.14 -19.76 -1.82
CA SER A 116 -12.89 -20.55 -0.84
C SER A 116 -14.12 -21.20 -1.45
N LYS A 117 -14.62 -22.25 -0.79
CA LYS A 117 -15.90 -22.92 -1.11
C LYS A 117 -16.90 -22.66 0.02
N SER A 118 -17.23 -21.39 0.24
CA SER A 118 -18.12 -20.98 1.33
C SER A 118 -19.60 -21.24 1.00
N PRO A 119 -20.43 -21.67 1.98
CA PRO A 119 -21.88 -21.64 1.83
C PRO A 119 -22.44 -20.20 1.86
N TRP A 120 -21.65 -19.22 2.28
CA TRP A 120 -21.97 -17.79 2.27
C TRP A 120 -21.47 -17.13 0.99
N SER A 121 -22.30 -16.29 0.35
CA SER A 121 -21.92 -15.55 -0.86
C SER A 121 -22.75 -14.29 -1.01
N PHE A 122 -22.11 -13.18 -1.32
CA PHE A 122 -22.75 -11.90 -1.60
C PHE A 122 -22.22 -11.32 -2.92
N PRO A 123 -23.05 -10.60 -3.69
CA PRO A 123 -22.67 -10.06 -4.98
C PRO A 123 -21.74 -8.85 -4.83
N VAL A 124 -20.72 -8.76 -5.69
CA VAL A 124 -19.86 -7.58 -5.80
C VAL A 124 -20.60 -6.47 -6.54
N VAL A 125 -20.49 -5.24 -6.04
CA VAL A 125 -21.05 -4.03 -6.66
C VAL A 125 -19.90 -3.11 -7.07
N LEU A 126 -19.96 -2.58 -8.29
CA LEU A 126 -19.02 -1.57 -8.75
C LEU A 126 -19.57 -0.17 -8.51
N VAL A 127 -18.77 0.69 -7.90
CA VAL A 127 -19.11 2.10 -7.70
C VAL A 127 -18.14 2.96 -8.48
N LYS A 128 -18.69 3.87 -9.30
CA LYS A 128 -17.92 4.86 -10.05
C LYS A 128 -17.56 6.03 -9.14
N LYS A 129 -16.28 6.40 -9.06
CA LYS A 129 -15.82 7.61 -8.38
C LYS A 129 -15.86 8.83 -9.30
N GLU A 130 -15.82 10.02 -8.69
CA GLU A 130 -15.84 11.32 -9.39
C GLU A 130 -14.76 11.46 -10.47
N LYS A 131 -13.57 10.84 -10.30
CA LYS A 131 -12.50 10.83 -11.31
C LYS A 131 -12.56 9.67 -12.32
N GLY A 132 -13.69 8.97 -12.43
CA GLY A 132 -13.91 7.91 -13.43
C GLY A 132 -13.31 6.54 -13.12
N SER A 133 -12.56 6.41 -12.01
CA SER A 133 -12.07 5.13 -11.48
C SER A 133 -13.21 4.33 -10.81
N TRP A 134 -13.14 3.01 -10.88
CA TRP A 134 -14.08 2.09 -10.26
C TRP A 134 -13.50 1.51 -8.97
N ARG A 135 -14.33 1.31 -7.94
CA ARG A 135 -13.98 0.47 -6.78
C ARG A 135 -14.95 -0.70 -6.70
N GLY A 136 -14.42 -1.91 -6.50
CA GLY A 136 -15.22 -3.05 -6.06
C GLY A 136 -15.63 -2.85 -4.61
N VAL A 137 -16.93 -2.90 -4.34
CA VAL A 137 -17.50 -2.96 -3.00
C VAL A 137 -18.14 -4.33 -2.86
N SER A 138 -17.63 -5.15 -1.92
CA SER A 138 -18.38 -6.30 -1.44
C SER A 138 -19.30 -5.81 -0.33
N VAL A 139 -20.61 -6.09 -0.44
CA VAL A 139 -21.58 -5.94 0.66
C VAL A 139 -21.73 -7.29 1.34
#